data_AF-A0A9E5YS30-F1
#
_entry.id   AF-A0A9E5YS30-F1
#
_cell.length_a   1.000
_cell.length_b   1.000
_cell.length_c   1.000
_cell.angle_alpha   90.00
_cell.angle_beta   90.00
_cell.angle_gamma   90.00
#
_symmetry.space_group_name_H-M   'P 1'
#
loop_
_entity.id
_entity.type
_entity.pdbx_description
1 polymer ?
#
loop_
_entity_poly.entity_id
_entity_poly.type
_entity_poly.pdbx_seq_one_letter_code
_entity_poly.pdbx_strand_id
1 'polypeptide(L)' 'MVEIFYKEESYKIIGACIEVHKELGLSFLEAVYKEALGIEFKNVKIPYEKEKELKIKYKGNYLDKKYL' A
#
# COMPACT_ATOMS: atom_id res chain seq x y z
N MET A 1 -24.72 4.41 6.23
CA MET A 1 -23.25 4.48 6.43
C MET A 1 -22.74 3.05 6.32
N VAL A 2 -21.76 2.78 5.46
CA VAL A 2 -21.25 1.41 5.24
C VAL A 2 -20.48 0.96 6.49
N GLU A 3 -20.73 -0.26 6.94
CA GLU A 3 -20.00 -0.86 8.06
C GLU A 3 -18.57 -1.21 7.61
N ILE A 4 -17.56 -0.72 8.33
CA ILE A 4 -16.15 -1.00 8.06
C ILE A 4 -15.68 -2.06 9.07
N PHE A 5 -15.44 -3.28 8.59
CA PHE A 5 -15.03 -4.42 9.41
C PHE A 5 -13.75 -4.17 10.23
N TYR A 6 -12.75 -3.51 9.64
CA TYR A 6 -11.47 -3.19 10.28
C TYR A 6 -11.30 -1.68 10.44
N LYS A 7 -12.18 -1.07 11.23
CA LYS A 7 -12.30 0.38 11.31
C LYS A 7 -11.00 1.07 11.76
N GLU A 8 -10.35 0.53 12.79
CA GLU A 8 -9.12 1.10 13.34
C GLU A 8 -7.94 1.01 12.37
N GLU A 9 -7.73 -0.16 11.78
CA GLU A 9 -6.68 -0.41 10.79
C GLU A 9 -6.91 0.44 9.54
N SER A 10 -8.15 0.51 9.07
CA SER A 10 -8.53 1.31 7.90
C SER A 10 -8.18 2.78 8.14
N TYR A 11 -8.53 3.35 9.29
CA TYR A 11 -8.20 4.74 9.58
C TYR A 11 -6.70 4.98 9.74
N LYS A 12 -5.95 4.04 10.32
CA LYS A 12 -4.48 4.14 10.40
C LYS A 12 -3.84 4.15 9.01
N ILE A 13 -4.27 3.23 8.14
CA ILE A 13 -3.75 3.15 6.75
C ILE A 13 -4.12 4.41 5.97
N ILE A 14 -5.37 4.85 6.04
CA ILE A 14 -5.83 6.08 5.37
C ILE A 14 -5.06 7.29 5.88
N GLY A 15 -4.84 7.40 7.20
CA GLY A 15 -4.04 8.46 7.80
C GLY A 15 -2.63 8.53 7.24
N ALA A 16 -1.94 7.39 7.14
CA ALA A 16 -0.61 7.31 6.53
C ALA A 16 -0.62 7.76 5.05
N CYS A 17 -1.62 7.36 4.26
CA CYS A 17 -1.77 7.82 2.88
C CYS A 17 -2.00 9.34 2.80
N ILE A 18 -2.78 9.91 3.73
CA ILE A 18 -3.03 11.35 3.79
C ILE A 18 -1.74 12.11 4.10
N GLU A 19 -0.92 11.65 5.05
CA GLU A 19 0.36 12.30 5.36
C GLU A 19 1.32 12.28 4.17
N VAL A 20 1.45 11.13 3.49
CA VAL A 20 2.24 11.04 2.25
C VAL A 20 1.73 12.01 1.19
N HIS A 21 0.41 12.12 1.01
CA HIS A 21 -0.17 13.03 0.02
C HIS A 21 0.03 14.50 0.38
N LYS A 22 -0.08 14.87 1.66
CA LYS A 22 0.18 16.23 2.14
C LYS A 22 1.62 16.66 1.86
N GLU A 23 2.57 15.76 2.05
CA GLU A 23 4.00 16.04 1.85
C GLU A 23 4.40 16.04 0.37
N LEU A 24 3.97 15.03 -0.40
CA LEU A 24 4.44 14.81 -1.78
C LEU A 24 3.52 15.37 -2.88
N GLY A 25 2.25 15.67 -2.57
CA GLY A 25 1.28 16.12 -3.57
C GLY A 25 1.03 15.10 -4.69
N LEU A 26 0.82 15.59 -5.92
CA LEU A 26 0.48 14.81 -7.12
C LEU A 26 1.51 15.06 -8.22
N SER A 27 2.58 14.27 -8.30
CA SER A 27 3.58 14.42 -9.39
C SER A 27 4.53 13.24 -9.55
N PHE A 28 4.69 12.42 -8.52
CA PHE A 28 5.73 11.40 -8.53
C PHE A 28 5.26 10.07 -9.13
N LEU A 29 6.23 9.22 -9.47
CA LEU A 29 5.97 7.84 -9.85
C LEU A 29 5.61 7.01 -8.62
N GLU A 30 4.91 5.90 -8.85
CA GLU A 30 4.49 4.95 -7.82
C GLU A 30 5.61 4.56 -6.85
N ALA A 31 6.83 4.36 -7.36
CA ALA A 31 7.99 3.96 -6.55
C ALA A 31 8.28 4.94 -5.39
N VAL A 32 8.13 6.25 -5.63
CA VAL A 32 8.35 7.28 -4.62
C VAL A 32 7.26 7.21 -3.55
N TYR A 33 5.99 7.09 -3.96
CA TYR A 33 4.88 6.94 -3.02
C TYR A 33 4.98 5.65 -2.19
N LYS A 34 5.40 4.53 -2.80
CA LYS A 34 5.66 3.26 -2.10
C LYS A 34 6.73 3.43 -1.01
N GLU A 35 7.79 4.17 -1.29
CA GLU A 35 8.86 4.43 -0.31
C GLU A 35 8.39 5.30 0.84
N ALA A 36 7.73 6.43 0.54
CA ALA A 36 7.17 7.33 1.54
C ALA A 36 6.13 6.63 2.43
N LEU A 37 5.24 5.83 1.83
CA LEU A 37 4.24 5.08 2.59
C LEU A 37 4.88 4.01 3.49
N GLY A 38 5.98 3.40 3.05
CA GLY A 38 6.77 2.49 3.89
C GLY A 38 7.37 3.19 5.12
N ILE A 39 7.80 4.45 4.99
CA ILE A 39 8.25 5.26 6.12
C ILE A 39 7.08 5.52 7.08
N GLU A 40 5.92 5.96 6.56
CA GLU A 40 4.75 6.21 7.40
C GLU A 40 4.28 4.96 8.13
N PHE A 41 4.21 3.80 7.45
CA PHE A 41 3.84 2.54 8.10
C PHE A 41 4.80 2.16 9.23
N LYS A 42 6.11 2.43 9.11
CA LYS A 42 7.04 2.24 10.23
C LYS A 42 6.76 3.21 11.37
N ASN A 43 6.50 4.49 11.07
CA ASN A 43 6.22 5.53 12.07
C ASN A 43 4.97 5.21 12.88
N VAL A 44 3.90 4.76 12.23
CA VAL A 44 2.63 4.39 12.88
C VAL A 44 2.56 2.91 13.29
N LYS A 45 3.67 2.18 13.19
CA LYS A 45 3.83 0.77 13.59
C LYS A 45 2.82 -0.18 12.94
N ILE A 46 2.49 0.06 11.67
CA ILE A 46 1.69 -0.86 10.85
C ILE A 46 2.63 -1.94 10.30
N PRO A 47 2.38 -3.24 10.58
CA PRO A 47 3.15 -4.32 9.97
C PRO A 47 2.86 -4.37 8.46
N TYR A 48 3.91 -4.42 7.64
CA TYR A 48 3.77 -4.50 6.19
C TYR A 48 4.93 -5.29 5.57
N GLU A 49 4.68 -5.80 4.37
CA GLU A 49 5.68 -6.45 3.51
C GLU A 49 5.78 -5.60 2.23
N LYS A 50 6.98 -5.06 1.96
CA LYS A 50 7.21 -4.31 0.73
C LYS A 50 7.40 -5.30 -0.42
N GLU A 51 6.78 -4.98 -1.54
CA GLU A 51 7.00 -5.67 -2.81
C GLU A 51 6.75 -7.20 -2.77
N LYS A 52 5.69 -7.59 -2.06
CA LYS A 52 5.30 -8.99 -1.91
C LYS A 52 5.03 -9.61 -3.26
N GLU A 53 5.77 -10.66 -3.58
CA GLU A 53 5.65 -11.37 -4.86
C GLU A 53 4.22 -11.90 -5.07
N LEU A 54 3.54 -11.35 -6.08
CA LEU A 54 2.21 -11.79 -6.49
C LEU A 54 2.32 -12.73 -7.70
N LYS A 55 1.88 -13.97 -7.50
CA LYS A 55 1.72 -14.94 -8.58
C LYS A 55 0.46 -14.60 -9.38
N ILE A 56 0.65 -14.23 -10.64
CA ILE A 56 -0.46 -13.88 -11.52
C ILE A 56 -1.00 -15.16 -12.16
N LYS A 57 -2.30 -15.38 -12.03
CA LYS A 57 -3.01 -16.49 -12.67
C LYS A 57 -3.84 -15.96 -13.83
N TYR A 58 -3.59 -16.47 -15.04
CA TYR A 58 -4.36 -16.17 -16.23
C TYR A 58 -4.98 -17.45 -16.80
N LYS A 59 -6.32 -17.51 -16.84
CA LYS A 59 -7.09 -18.66 -17.35
C LYS A 59 -6.62 -20.01 -16.79
N GLY A 60 -6.36 -20.09 -15.49
CA GLY A 60 -5.91 -21.32 -14.85
C GLY A 60 -4.40 -21.50 -14.77
N ASN A 61 -3.61 -20.80 -15.60
CA ASN A 61 -2.16 -20.94 -15.67
C ASN A 61 -1.45 -19.84 -14.89
N TYR A 62 -0.35 -20.18 -14.22
CA TYR A 62 0.53 -19.18 -13.63
C TYR A 62 1.42 -18.56 -14.72
N LEU A 63 1.53 -17.24 -14.71
CA LEU A 63 2.44 -16.52 -15.59
C LEU A 63 3.86 -16.54 -15.01
N ASP A 64 4.87 -16.55 -15.88
CA ASP A 64 6.27 -16.41 -15.47
C ASP A 64 6.58 -15.01 -14.94
N LYS A 65 5.86 -14.00 -15.47
CA LYS A 65 5.94 -12.63 -14.97
C LYS A 65 5.27 -12.54 -13.61
N LYS A 66 6.02 -11.98 -12.67
CA LYS A 66 5.59 -11.72 -11.29
C LYS A 66 5.53 -10.22 -11.07
N TYR A 67 4.61 -9.81 -10.21
CA TYR A 67 4.56 -8.43 -9.74
C TYR A 67 5.20 -8.37 -8.35
N LEU A 68 6.04 -7.36 -8.15
CA LEU A 68 6.70 -7.03 -6.89
C LEU A 68 6.09 -5.71 -6.42
#